data_AF-A0A2W2LW62-F1
#
_entry.id   AF-A0A2W2LW62-F1
#
_cell.length_a   1.000
_cell.length_b   1.000
_cell.length_c   1.000
_cell.angle_alpha   90.00
_cell.angle_beta   90.00
_cell.angle_gamma   90.00
#
_symmetry.space_group_name_H-M   'P 1'
#
loop_
_entity.id
_entity.type
_entity.pdbx_description
1 polymer ?
#
loop_
_entity_poly.entity_id
_entity_poly.type
_entity_poly.pdbx_seq_one_letter_code
_entity_poly.pdbx_strand_id
1 'polypeptide(L)'
;MSVPRFPRSSPPARRALAALAACAVLGAGSPAAARTASDDATRTVGYRGHTFTVPADWQVVDLGKDPAACVRFDRHAVYLGEPGERQDCPARATGRTEALWVQPAAATKASVTEDRTSRVFRATAANEGIAVTAPYGEDRATIQRVLGSAGLPVAAARAERPGGTPPALAVPAGATAYRGRGFDTCTAPSRTAMNAWRAGSPYRAVGIYIGGVNRACAQAGLTSEWVRTQYADGWRFFPLYVGPQPASGAGSCQNRCVSITDPEPQGRAAAEDAVAQAAALGLEKGSVLYNDLEQYTRGGALTTRVLGYLGAWTERLHELGYRSGAYGGVSSLVPDLVGNTAKATLPDVIHFAHWNGEATTDHPSLPATMWADRQRIHQYAGDRTETYGGVTINIDRDQLDVGTGT
;
A
#
# COMPACT_ATOMS: atom_id res chain seq x y z
N MET A 1 -15.10 -3.17 -61.51
CA MET A 1 -15.13 -4.36 -62.39
C MET A 1 -14.96 -5.57 -61.50
N SER A 2 -15.84 -6.57 -61.35
CA SER A 2 -17.22 -6.85 -61.75
C SER A 2 -17.70 -7.98 -60.82
N VAL A 3 -18.99 -8.01 -60.48
CA VAL A 3 -19.67 -9.00 -59.63
C VAL A 3 -20.07 -10.23 -60.48
N PRO A 4 -20.26 -11.45 -59.92
CA PRO A 4 -21.61 -11.98 -59.60
C PRO A 4 -21.64 -12.86 -58.31
N ARG A 5 -22.54 -12.72 -57.31
CA ARG A 5 -23.94 -13.23 -57.10
C ARG A 5 -24.22 -14.65 -57.63
N PHE A 6 -24.70 -15.62 -56.83
CA PHE A 6 -26.10 -15.89 -56.36
C PHE A 6 -26.10 -17.11 -55.38
N PRO A 7 -27.23 -17.62 -54.81
CA PRO A 7 -28.41 -17.02 -54.16
C PRO A 7 -28.72 -17.60 -52.74
N ARG A 8 -29.78 -17.07 -52.08
CA ARG A 8 -30.39 -17.46 -50.80
C ARG A 8 -31.46 -18.57 -50.96
N SER A 9 -31.76 -19.33 -49.89
CA SER A 9 -33.11 -19.83 -49.58
C SER A 9 -33.29 -20.18 -48.08
N SER A 10 -34.49 -19.89 -47.57
CA SER A 10 -34.95 -19.89 -46.15
C SER A 10 -35.79 -21.17 -45.81
N PRO A 11 -36.28 -21.36 -44.56
CA PRO A 11 -36.67 -22.66 -43.95
C PRO A 11 -38.17 -23.01 -44.08
N PRO A 12 -38.65 -24.16 -43.52
CA PRO A 12 -39.68 -24.02 -42.47
C PRO A 12 -39.77 -25.10 -41.36
N ALA A 13 -40.18 -24.61 -40.18
CA ALA A 13 -41.20 -25.05 -39.21
C ALA A 13 -41.57 -26.54 -38.93
N ARG A 14 -41.56 -26.81 -37.60
CA ARG A 14 -42.59 -27.47 -36.75
C ARG A 14 -43.02 -28.91 -37.05
N ARG A 15 -42.85 -29.80 -36.07
CA ARG A 15 -43.94 -30.65 -35.53
C ARG A 15 -43.80 -30.86 -34.03
N ALA A 16 -44.89 -30.58 -33.31
CA ALA A 16 -45.14 -30.93 -31.93
C ALA A 16 -45.68 -32.37 -31.84
N LEU A 17 -45.44 -33.04 -30.71
CA LEU A 17 -46.21 -34.18 -30.23
C LEU A 17 -46.30 -34.09 -28.71
N ALA A 18 -47.51 -34.27 -28.21
CA ALA A 18 -47.90 -34.18 -26.81
C ALA A 18 -48.35 -35.56 -26.28
N ALA A 19 -48.48 -35.65 -24.95
CA ALA A 19 -49.13 -36.68 -24.12
C ALA A 19 -48.30 -37.94 -23.78
N LEU A 20 -48.33 -38.55 -22.57
CA LEU A 20 -49.17 -38.41 -21.37
C LEU A 20 -48.45 -39.01 -20.13
N ALA A 21 -49.02 -38.79 -18.95
CA ALA A 21 -48.46 -38.91 -17.60
C ALA A 21 -48.14 -40.32 -17.05
N ALA A 22 -47.28 -40.37 -16.02
CA ALA A 22 -47.48 -41.21 -14.82
C ALA A 22 -46.66 -40.68 -13.62
N CYS A 23 -47.34 -40.45 -12.49
CA CYS A 23 -46.76 -40.05 -11.21
C CYS A 23 -46.04 -41.21 -10.52
N ALA A 24 -44.86 -40.93 -9.95
CA ALA A 24 -44.29 -41.74 -8.86
C ALA A 24 -43.66 -40.79 -7.82
N VAL A 25 -44.22 -40.85 -6.61
CA VAL A 25 -43.79 -40.11 -5.43
C VAL A 25 -42.56 -40.81 -4.83
N LEU A 26 -41.43 -40.11 -4.77
CA LEU A 26 -40.29 -40.48 -3.93
C LEU A 26 -39.86 -39.24 -3.14
N GLY A 27 -39.74 -39.44 -1.82
CA GLY A 27 -39.75 -38.40 -0.80
C GLY A 27 -38.72 -37.29 -0.98
N ALA A 28 -39.15 -36.08 -0.60
CA ALA A 28 -38.29 -34.94 -0.37
C ALA A 28 -37.37 -35.23 0.83
N GLY A 29 -36.28 -35.96 0.58
CA GLY A 29 -35.09 -35.85 1.39
C GLY A 29 -34.49 -34.50 1.09
N SER A 30 -34.58 -33.55 2.02
CA SER A 30 -33.78 -32.33 1.96
C SER A 30 -32.33 -32.74 1.74
N PRO A 31 -31.60 -32.20 0.75
CA PRO A 31 -30.17 -32.20 0.89
C PRO A 31 -29.91 -31.30 2.09
N ALA A 32 -29.62 -31.91 3.23
CA ALA A 32 -28.78 -31.27 4.22
C ALA A 32 -27.46 -31.00 3.49
N ALA A 33 -27.41 -29.83 2.83
CA ALA A 33 -26.16 -29.25 2.43
C ALA A 33 -25.35 -29.19 3.71
N ALA A 34 -24.33 -30.04 3.78
CA ALA A 34 -23.31 -30.00 4.80
C ALA A 34 -22.88 -28.53 4.92
N ARG A 35 -23.27 -27.89 6.03
CA ARG A 35 -22.61 -26.65 6.42
C ARG A 35 -21.16 -27.04 6.63
N THR A 36 -20.30 -26.47 5.80
CA THR A 36 -18.86 -26.51 5.93
C THR A 36 -18.50 -26.23 7.39
N ALA A 37 -18.01 -27.25 8.11
CA ALA A 37 -17.28 -26.98 9.33
C ALA A 37 -16.02 -26.20 8.91
N SER A 38 -15.89 -24.94 9.35
CA SER A 38 -14.64 -24.24 9.71
C SER A 38 -14.54 -22.73 9.36
N ASP A 39 -15.61 -22.01 8.97
CA ASP A 39 -15.50 -20.54 8.87
C ASP A 39 -15.58 -19.83 10.25
N ASP A 40 -16.04 -20.52 11.29
CA ASP A 40 -16.16 -20.02 12.67
C ASP A 40 -15.10 -20.59 13.63
N ALA A 41 -14.16 -21.41 13.14
CA ALA A 41 -13.12 -21.99 13.98
C ALA A 41 -12.19 -20.88 14.48
N THR A 42 -12.04 -20.77 15.81
CA THR A 42 -11.17 -19.77 16.43
C THR A 42 -10.11 -20.43 17.29
N ARG A 43 -9.03 -19.69 17.54
CA ARG A 43 -7.98 -20.06 18.49
C ARG A 43 -7.59 -18.87 19.35
N THR A 44 -7.07 -19.16 20.54
CA THR A 44 -6.57 -18.14 21.46
C THR A 44 -5.07 -17.97 21.31
N VAL A 45 -4.63 -16.72 21.30
CA VAL A 45 -3.23 -16.31 21.23
C VAL A 45 -2.94 -15.42 22.42
N GLY A 46 -2.06 -15.86 23.31
CA GLY A 46 -1.66 -15.12 24.50
C GLY A 46 -0.43 -14.24 24.24
N TYR A 47 -0.45 -13.00 24.72
CA TYR A 47 0.73 -12.14 24.74
C TYR A 47 0.66 -11.13 25.88
N ARG A 48 1.65 -11.18 26.79
CA ARG A 48 1.74 -10.27 27.96
C ARG A 48 0.38 -10.11 28.66
N GLY A 49 -0.22 -11.23 29.09
CA GLY A 49 -1.47 -11.27 29.85
C GLY A 49 -2.75 -10.98 29.07
N HIS A 50 -2.63 -10.54 27.81
CA HIS A 50 -3.76 -10.39 26.91
C HIS A 50 -4.03 -11.69 26.14
N THR A 51 -5.31 -12.01 25.94
CA THR A 51 -5.74 -13.17 25.16
C THR A 51 -6.52 -12.70 23.94
N PHE A 52 -5.99 -12.96 22.75
CA PHE A 52 -6.64 -12.64 21.49
C PHE A 52 -7.31 -13.88 20.93
N THR A 53 -8.63 -13.84 20.73
CA THR A 53 -9.38 -14.86 19.99
C THR A 53 -9.38 -14.48 18.50
N VAL A 54 -8.64 -15.25 17.71
CA VAL A 54 -8.45 -15.02 16.26
C VAL A 54 -8.98 -16.22 15.46
N PRO A 55 -9.29 -16.07 14.16
CA PRO A 55 -9.59 -17.21 13.30
C PRO A 55 -8.47 -18.26 13.33
N ALA A 56 -8.86 -19.54 13.33
CA ALA A 56 -7.94 -20.64 13.58
C ALA A 56 -6.86 -20.82 12.50
N ASP A 57 -7.15 -20.35 11.28
CA ASP A 57 -6.31 -20.42 10.09
C ASP A 57 -5.27 -19.29 9.99
N TRP A 58 -5.41 -18.21 10.77
CA TRP A 58 -4.43 -17.12 10.78
C TRP A 58 -3.08 -17.64 11.25
N GLN A 59 -1.99 -17.32 10.56
CA GLN A 59 -0.65 -17.68 11.01
C GLN A 59 -0.32 -16.94 12.33
N VAL A 60 0.39 -17.56 13.28
CA VAL A 60 0.95 -16.85 14.45
C VAL A 60 2.47 -16.89 14.31
N VAL A 61 3.09 -15.71 14.35
CA VAL A 61 4.52 -15.49 14.18
C VAL A 61 5.06 -14.86 15.45
N ASP A 62 5.93 -15.59 16.14
CA ASP A 62 6.65 -15.10 17.32
C ASP A 62 7.97 -14.47 16.86
N LEU A 63 8.02 -13.13 16.85
CA LEU A 63 9.15 -12.37 16.33
C LEU A 63 10.40 -12.49 17.21
N GLY A 64 10.24 -12.93 18.48
CA GLY A 64 11.38 -13.27 19.33
C GLY A 64 12.05 -14.59 18.93
N LYS A 65 11.30 -15.49 18.28
CA LYS A 65 11.81 -16.78 17.77
C LYS A 65 12.22 -16.71 16.30
N ASP A 66 11.55 -15.87 15.52
CA ASP A 66 11.86 -15.61 14.12
C ASP A 66 12.08 -14.10 13.90
N PRO A 67 13.25 -13.56 14.30
CA PRO A 67 13.54 -12.14 14.18
C PRO A 67 13.72 -11.67 12.73
N ALA A 68 13.86 -12.60 11.78
CA ALA A 68 13.94 -12.30 10.35
C ALA A 68 12.56 -12.22 9.69
N ALA A 69 11.49 -12.66 10.35
CA ALA A 69 10.14 -12.60 9.79
C ALA A 69 9.72 -11.16 9.47
N CYS A 70 9.32 -10.94 8.22
CA CYS A 70 8.72 -9.67 7.80
C CYS A 70 7.28 -9.55 8.29
N VAL A 71 6.99 -8.48 9.05
CA VAL A 71 5.63 -8.13 9.47
C VAL A 71 4.83 -7.58 8.29
N ARG A 72 3.90 -8.40 7.79
CA ARG A 72 3.11 -8.15 6.58
C ARG A 72 1.61 -8.21 6.86
N PHE A 73 0.89 -7.23 6.35
CA PHE A 73 -0.54 -7.03 6.53
C PHE A 73 -1.38 -7.42 5.32
N ASP A 74 -0.77 -7.90 4.25
CA ASP A 74 -1.45 -8.46 3.07
C ASP A 74 -1.74 -9.97 3.21
N ARG A 75 -1.59 -10.51 4.43
CA ARG A 75 -1.89 -11.89 4.82
C ARG A 75 -2.48 -11.95 6.22
N HIS A 76 -3.38 -12.90 6.43
CA HIS A 76 -3.97 -13.19 7.74
C HIS A 76 -2.93 -13.75 8.71
N ALA A 77 -2.47 -12.92 9.64
CA ALA A 77 -1.45 -13.30 10.61
C ALA A 77 -1.53 -12.50 11.91
N VAL A 78 -1.04 -13.11 12.99
CA VAL A 78 -0.75 -12.48 14.28
C VAL A 78 0.76 -12.47 14.49
N TYR A 79 1.36 -11.29 14.58
CA TYR A 79 2.77 -11.09 14.89
C TYR A 79 2.92 -10.68 16.36
N LEU A 80 3.76 -11.38 17.11
CA LEU A 80 3.98 -11.17 18.53
C LEU A 80 5.42 -10.72 18.78
N GLY A 81 5.58 -9.57 19.43
CA GLY A 81 6.89 -9.00 19.76
C GLY A 81 7.33 -7.88 18.82
N GLU A 82 8.59 -7.51 18.96
CA GLU A 82 9.25 -6.52 18.12
C GLU A 82 9.99 -7.25 16.99
N PRO A 83 9.87 -6.81 15.73
CA PRO A 83 10.62 -7.40 14.64
C PRO A 83 12.11 -7.10 14.78
N GLY A 84 12.96 -8.00 14.30
CA GLY A 84 14.40 -7.80 14.30
C GLY A 84 14.86 -6.68 13.37
N GLU A 85 16.11 -6.25 13.53
CA GLU A 85 16.73 -5.20 12.69
C GLU A 85 16.96 -5.61 11.23
N ARG A 86 16.87 -6.91 10.92
CA ARG A 86 17.14 -7.52 9.62
C ARG A 86 15.98 -8.45 9.24
N GLN A 87 14.88 -7.86 8.80
CA GLN A 87 13.74 -8.60 8.30
C GLN A 87 13.94 -8.99 6.83
N ASP A 88 13.53 -10.19 6.48
CA ASP A 88 13.46 -10.69 5.11
C ASP A 88 12.13 -10.25 4.47
N CYS A 89 12.01 -8.94 4.28
CA CYS A 89 10.88 -8.35 3.58
C CYS A 89 11.07 -8.42 2.06
N PRO A 90 10.01 -8.72 1.29
CA PRO A 90 10.06 -8.52 -0.15
C PRO A 90 10.22 -7.03 -0.46
N ALA A 91 10.77 -6.67 -1.61
CA ALA A 91 10.75 -5.30 -2.10
C ALA A 91 9.29 -4.86 -2.31
N ARG A 92 8.46 -5.78 -2.81
CA ARG A 92 7.06 -5.53 -3.17
C ARG A 92 6.09 -6.35 -2.36
N ALA A 93 5.17 -5.66 -1.71
CA ALA A 93 3.95 -6.23 -1.19
C ALA A 93 2.87 -5.15 -1.17
N THR A 94 1.67 -5.51 -1.62
CA THR A 94 0.56 -4.56 -1.78
C THR A 94 -0.73 -5.21 -1.31
N GLY A 95 -1.60 -4.39 -0.73
CA GLY A 95 -2.88 -4.79 -0.17
C GLY A 95 -2.84 -4.92 1.36
N ARG A 96 -4.03 -5.05 1.92
CA ARG A 96 -4.24 -5.30 3.35
C ARG A 96 -5.38 -6.27 3.55
N THR A 97 -5.30 -6.99 4.66
CA THR A 97 -6.34 -7.85 5.19
C THR A 97 -6.38 -7.72 6.70
N GLU A 98 -7.30 -8.43 7.34
CA GLU A 98 -7.36 -8.56 8.79
C GLU A 98 -6.08 -9.26 9.27
N ALA A 99 -5.26 -8.50 10.01
CA ALA A 99 -4.03 -8.97 10.61
C ALA A 99 -3.81 -8.27 11.95
N LEU A 100 -2.88 -8.79 12.75
CA LEU A 100 -2.59 -8.27 14.09
C LEU A 100 -1.08 -8.21 14.30
N TRP A 101 -0.55 -7.07 14.72
CA TRP A 101 0.80 -6.97 15.26
C TRP A 101 0.73 -6.42 16.67
N VAL A 102 1.22 -7.21 17.64
CA VAL A 102 1.21 -6.90 19.06
C VAL A 102 2.64 -6.83 19.55
N GLN A 103 3.01 -5.71 20.16
CA GLN A 103 4.36 -5.47 20.68
C GLN A 103 4.30 -4.91 22.10
N PRO A 104 5.40 -4.97 22.87
CA PRO A 104 5.50 -4.27 24.14
C PRO A 104 5.36 -2.76 23.93
N ALA A 105 4.75 -2.07 24.88
CA ALA A 105 4.74 -0.61 24.93
C ALA A 105 4.57 -0.09 26.36
N ALA A 106 5.25 1.01 26.67
CA ALA A 106 5.03 1.75 27.91
C ALA A 106 3.78 2.64 27.78
N ALA A 107 2.60 2.02 27.88
CA ALA A 107 1.34 2.74 27.86
C ALA A 107 0.85 3.03 29.29
N THR A 108 0.42 4.26 29.56
CA THR A 108 -0.17 4.63 30.86
C THR A 108 -1.68 4.48 30.90
N LYS A 109 -2.32 4.25 29.74
CA LYS A 109 -3.77 4.08 29.62
C LYS A 109 -4.15 3.17 28.46
N ALA A 110 -5.25 2.45 28.63
CA ALA A 110 -5.89 1.73 27.55
C ALA A 110 -6.59 2.70 26.58
N SER A 111 -6.29 2.58 25.29
CA SER A 111 -6.89 3.42 24.25
C SER A 111 -7.05 2.66 22.94
N VAL A 112 -8.03 3.05 22.13
CA VAL A 112 -8.21 2.54 20.77
C VAL A 112 -8.53 3.72 19.84
N THR A 113 -7.80 3.82 18.74
CA THR A 113 -8.09 4.73 17.63
C THR A 113 -8.33 3.95 16.34
N GLU A 114 -9.04 4.57 15.41
CA GLU A 114 -9.29 4.06 14.08
C GLU A 114 -8.98 5.11 13.03
N ASP A 115 -8.07 4.78 12.11
CA ASP A 115 -7.91 5.48 10.84
C ASP A 115 -8.73 4.75 9.77
N ARG A 116 -9.81 5.38 9.32
CA ARG A 116 -10.71 4.82 8.30
C ARG A 116 -10.20 4.97 6.88
N THR A 117 -9.32 5.93 6.63
CA THR A 117 -8.70 6.14 5.32
C THR A 117 -7.69 5.02 5.07
N SER A 118 -6.83 4.75 6.04
CA SER A 118 -5.85 3.65 5.98
C SER A 118 -6.39 2.30 6.45
N ARG A 119 -7.63 2.22 6.96
CA ARG A 119 -8.28 1.01 7.49
C ARG A 119 -7.44 0.29 8.55
N VAL A 120 -7.11 0.98 9.63
CA VAL A 120 -6.30 0.43 10.72
C VAL A 120 -6.82 0.85 12.08
N PHE A 121 -6.92 -0.11 13.00
CA PHE A 121 -7.05 0.16 14.41
C PHE A 121 -5.67 0.20 15.07
N ARG A 122 -5.48 1.17 15.97
CA ARG A 122 -4.35 1.20 16.88
C ARG A 122 -4.86 1.13 18.30
N ALA A 123 -4.24 0.29 19.13
CA ALA A 123 -4.63 0.16 20.52
C ALA A 123 -3.42 0.13 21.44
N THR A 124 -3.62 0.59 22.67
CA THR A 124 -2.66 0.45 23.77
C THR A 124 -3.37 -0.13 24.99
N ALA A 125 -2.63 -0.82 25.85
CA ALA A 125 -3.10 -1.25 27.16
C ALA A 125 -2.02 -1.02 28.23
N ALA A 126 -2.42 -0.49 29.39
CA ALA A 126 -1.52 -0.18 30.48
C ALA A 126 -1.14 -1.40 31.32
N ASN A 127 -2.10 -2.31 31.54
CA ASN A 127 -1.82 -3.58 32.19
C ASN A 127 -0.96 -4.41 31.26
N GLU A 128 0.21 -4.84 31.73
CA GLU A 128 1.17 -5.66 31.00
C GLU A 128 1.77 -5.04 29.70
N GLY A 129 1.41 -3.78 29.41
CA GLY A 129 2.10 -2.86 28.51
C GLY A 129 2.22 -3.33 27.07
N ILE A 130 1.15 -3.17 26.28
CA ILE A 130 1.15 -3.51 24.85
C ILE A 130 0.72 -2.35 23.96
N ALA A 131 1.23 -2.36 22.73
CA ALA A 131 0.68 -1.63 21.59
C ALA A 131 0.26 -2.64 20.50
N VAL A 132 -0.85 -2.33 19.83
CA VAL A 132 -1.44 -3.17 18.79
C VAL A 132 -1.64 -2.34 17.53
N THR A 133 -1.19 -2.85 16.39
CA THR A 133 -1.56 -2.38 15.06
C THR A 133 -2.40 -3.47 14.38
N ALA A 134 -3.64 -3.15 14.02
CA ALA A 134 -4.59 -4.11 13.49
C ALA A 134 -5.28 -3.55 12.23
N PRO A 135 -4.68 -3.74 11.05
CA PRO A 135 -5.32 -3.41 9.78
C PRO A 135 -6.47 -4.36 9.47
N TYR A 136 -7.38 -3.91 8.60
CA TYR A 136 -8.47 -4.72 8.08
C TYR A 136 -8.67 -4.49 6.57
N GLY A 137 -9.17 -5.53 5.90
CA GLY A 137 -9.61 -5.47 4.51
C GLY A 137 -11.08 -5.08 4.46
N GLU A 138 -11.95 -6.05 4.22
CA GLU A 138 -13.40 -5.87 4.15
C GLU A 138 -14.10 -6.16 5.49
N ASP A 139 -13.55 -7.03 6.32
CA ASP A 139 -14.15 -7.44 7.58
C ASP A 139 -13.55 -6.68 8.77
N ARG A 140 -13.92 -5.41 8.85
CA ARG A 140 -13.69 -4.54 10.01
C ARG A 140 -14.16 -5.18 11.32
N ALA A 141 -15.26 -5.94 11.29
CA ALA A 141 -15.85 -6.50 12.50
C ALA A 141 -15.00 -7.63 13.09
N THR A 142 -14.26 -8.38 12.26
CA THR A 142 -13.28 -9.36 12.74
C THR A 142 -12.23 -8.71 13.63
N ILE A 143 -11.61 -7.61 13.21
CA ILE A 143 -10.64 -6.89 14.06
C ILE A 143 -11.28 -6.37 15.34
N GLN A 144 -12.51 -5.87 15.29
CA GLN A 144 -13.21 -5.43 16.50
C GLN A 144 -13.43 -6.59 17.49
N ARG A 145 -13.81 -7.78 17.01
CA ARG A 145 -13.93 -8.98 17.87
C ARG A 145 -12.59 -9.39 18.47
N VAL A 146 -11.53 -9.41 17.65
CA VAL A 146 -10.16 -9.75 18.10
C VAL A 146 -9.70 -8.79 19.20
N LEU A 147 -9.80 -7.48 19.00
CA LEU A 147 -9.40 -6.49 20.00
C LEU A 147 -10.26 -6.57 21.26
N GLY A 148 -11.58 -6.76 21.11
CA GLY A 148 -12.51 -6.92 22.22
C GLY A 148 -12.20 -8.14 23.10
N SER A 149 -11.83 -9.27 22.48
CA SER A 149 -11.45 -10.49 23.21
C SER A 149 -10.22 -10.30 24.11
N ALA A 150 -9.32 -9.40 23.73
CA ALA A 150 -8.13 -9.04 24.50
C ALA A 150 -8.37 -7.96 25.58
N GLY A 151 -9.64 -7.55 25.79
CA GLY A 151 -10.01 -6.54 26.77
C GLY A 151 -9.70 -5.10 26.33
N LEU A 152 -9.44 -4.86 25.04
CA LEU A 152 -9.19 -3.51 24.52
C LEU A 152 -10.53 -2.79 24.30
N PRO A 153 -10.64 -1.48 24.63
CA PRO A 153 -11.91 -0.75 24.62
C PRO A 153 -12.35 -0.32 23.20
N VAL A 154 -12.42 -1.26 22.26
CA VAL A 154 -12.70 -1.02 20.83
C VAL A 154 -14.11 -0.48 20.56
N ALA A 155 -15.08 -0.77 21.43
CA ALA A 155 -16.41 -0.17 21.36
C ALA A 155 -16.37 1.35 21.59
N ALA A 156 -15.34 1.85 22.28
CA ALA A 156 -15.08 3.27 22.51
C ALA A 156 -13.97 3.82 21.59
N ALA A 157 -13.68 3.14 20.47
CA ALA A 157 -12.66 3.57 19.51
C ALA A 157 -12.98 4.98 19.00
N ARG A 158 -11.96 5.84 19.04
CA ARG A 158 -12.04 7.22 18.54
C ARG A 158 -11.52 7.26 17.11
N ALA A 159 -12.01 8.19 16.29
CA ALA A 159 -11.35 8.49 15.04
C ALA A 159 -9.91 8.96 15.33
N GLU A 160 -8.93 8.38 14.64
CA GLU A 160 -7.54 8.81 14.70
C GLU A 160 -7.47 10.22 14.11
N ARG A 161 -6.93 11.17 14.88
CA ARG A 161 -6.76 12.55 14.43
C ARG A 161 -5.29 12.77 14.08
N PRO A 162 -5.00 13.26 12.87
CA PRO A 162 -3.70 13.87 12.57
C PRO A 162 -3.38 14.96 13.61
N GLY A 163 -2.24 14.87 14.29
CA GLY A 163 -1.76 15.96 15.17
C GLY A 163 -1.89 15.74 16.68
N GLY A 164 -2.20 14.52 17.16
CA GLY A 164 -2.08 14.18 18.59
C GLY A 164 -0.64 14.00 19.08
N THR A 165 0.31 13.86 18.17
CA THR A 165 1.75 13.72 18.47
C THR A 165 2.39 15.11 18.48
N PRO A 166 3.28 15.41 19.46
CA PRO A 166 4.07 16.63 19.41
C PRO A 166 4.74 16.77 18.04
N PRO A 167 4.81 17.99 17.46
CA PRO A 167 5.43 18.17 16.16
C PRO A 167 6.86 17.63 16.19
N ALA A 168 7.14 16.69 15.30
CA ALA A 168 8.48 16.16 15.11
C ALA A 168 9.42 17.29 14.69
N LEU A 169 10.70 17.17 15.07
CA LEU A 169 11.73 18.05 14.49
C LEU A 169 11.75 17.85 12.97
N ALA A 170 11.50 18.93 12.25
CA ALA A 170 11.38 18.90 10.81
C ALA A 170 12.74 18.61 10.13
N VAL A 171 12.70 17.82 9.06
CA VAL A 171 13.75 17.80 8.04
C VAL A 171 13.37 18.73 6.90
N PRO A 172 14.32 19.42 6.26
CA PRO A 172 14.02 20.38 5.19
C PRO A 172 13.27 19.76 4.00
N ALA A 173 12.52 20.53 3.23
CA ALA A 173 11.84 20.09 2.01
C ALA A 173 12.80 19.43 1.00
N GLY A 174 14.05 19.92 0.98
CA GLY A 174 15.16 19.35 0.21
C GLY A 174 15.55 17.92 0.62
N ALA A 175 14.97 17.35 1.68
CA ALA A 175 15.07 15.92 2.02
C ALA A 175 14.46 15.03 0.93
N THR A 176 13.56 15.57 0.11
CA THR A 176 12.97 14.88 -1.05
C THR A 176 13.57 15.29 -2.40
N ALA A 177 14.68 16.05 -2.39
CA ALA A 177 15.41 16.45 -3.58
C ALA A 177 16.74 15.70 -3.68
N TYR A 178 16.97 15.00 -4.79
CA TYR A 178 18.17 14.23 -5.03
C TYR A 178 18.37 13.94 -6.53
N ARG A 179 19.64 13.84 -6.94
CA ARG A 179 20.04 13.34 -8.25
C ARG A 179 21.05 12.22 -8.09
N GLY A 180 20.71 11.03 -8.59
CA GLY A 180 21.54 9.84 -8.46
C GLY A 180 20.71 8.59 -8.13
N ARG A 181 21.40 7.53 -7.69
CA ARG A 181 20.75 6.26 -7.40
C ARG A 181 20.03 6.26 -6.05
N GLY A 182 18.82 5.73 -6.07
CA GLY A 182 18.06 5.34 -4.88
C GLY A 182 17.58 3.90 -4.99
N PHE A 183 16.87 3.46 -3.96
CA PHE A 183 16.18 2.19 -3.94
C PHE A 183 14.95 2.29 -3.07
N ASP A 184 13.95 1.45 -3.27
CA ASP A 184 12.86 1.26 -2.34
C ASP A 184 12.79 -0.20 -1.84
N THR A 185 12.21 -0.37 -0.67
CA THR A 185 12.01 -1.68 -0.04
C THR A 185 10.86 -1.60 0.94
N CYS A 186 10.14 -2.71 1.12
CA CYS A 186 8.82 -2.69 1.74
C CYS A 186 8.84 -2.22 3.20
N THR A 187 9.92 -2.45 3.97
CA THR A 187 10.09 -1.94 5.34
C THR A 187 11.33 -1.05 5.42
N ALA A 188 11.19 0.12 6.05
CA ALA A 188 12.30 1.03 6.33
C ALA A 188 13.45 0.28 7.02
N PRO A 189 14.67 0.23 6.42
CA PRO A 189 15.77 -0.53 7.00
C PRO A 189 16.21 0.01 8.37
N SER A 190 16.78 -0.85 9.21
CA SER A 190 17.36 -0.42 10.49
C SER A 190 18.50 0.59 10.30
N ARG A 191 18.83 1.37 11.33
CA ARG A 191 19.97 2.31 11.29
C ARG A 191 21.28 1.59 10.94
N THR A 192 21.50 0.41 11.51
CA THR A 192 22.65 -0.44 11.22
C THR A 192 22.71 -0.81 9.73
N ALA A 193 21.58 -1.22 9.14
CA ALA A 193 21.48 -1.52 7.72
C ALA A 193 21.76 -0.29 6.85
N MET A 194 21.14 0.85 7.18
CA MET A 194 21.35 2.10 6.45
C MET A 194 22.80 2.56 6.50
N ASN A 195 23.49 2.43 7.65
CA ASN A 195 24.91 2.78 7.77
C ASN A 195 25.80 1.87 6.91
N ALA A 196 25.58 0.55 6.95
CA ALA A 196 26.30 -0.42 6.14
C ALA A 196 26.11 -0.15 4.63
N TRP A 197 24.87 0.11 4.22
CA TRP A 197 24.53 0.43 2.84
C TRP A 197 25.06 1.78 2.40
N ARG A 198 25.09 2.78 3.29
CA ARG A 198 25.64 4.09 2.97
C ARG A 198 27.13 4.02 2.66
N ALA A 199 27.86 3.21 3.42
CA ALA A 199 29.29 3.00 3.25
C ALA A 199 29.62 2.13 2.02
N GLY A 200 28.82 1.10 1.75
CA GLY A 200 29.15 0.08 0.75
C GLY A 200 28.44 0.20 -0.60
N SER A 201 27.31 0.91 -0.69
CA SER A 201 26.44 0.93 -1.87
C SER A 201 26.53 2.25 -2.66
N PRO A 202 26.11 2.27 -3.94
CA PRO A 202 26.03 3.48 -4.74
C PRO A 202 24.80 4.35 -4.43
N TYR A 203 23.94 3.94 -3.49
CA TYR A 203 22.66 4.59 -3.21
C TYR A 203 22.79 5.74 -2.19
N ARG A 204 22.05 6.83 -2.41
CA ARG A 204 21.90 7.93 -1.41
C ARG A 204 20.47 8.40 -1.24
N ALA A 205 19.51 7.75 -1.89
CA ALA A 205 18.09 7.96 -1.66
C ALA A 205 17.41 6.63 -1.32
N VAL A 206 16.36 6.68 -0.49
CA VAL A 206 15.55 5.52 -0.11
C VAL A 206 14.06 5.84 -0.19
N GLY A 207 13.29 4.95 -0.80
CA GLY A 207 11.84 5.00 -0.82
C GLY A 207 11.29 4.58 0.53
N ILE A 208 10.40 5.38 1.10
CA ILE A 208 9.78 5.09 2.41
C ILE A 208 8.27 5.04 2.26
N TYR A 209 7.66 3.91 2.61
CA TYR A 209 6.21 3.73 2.51
C TYR A 209 5.53 4.33 3.73
N ILE A 210 5.04 5.57 3.62
CA ILE A 210 4.56 6.37 4.75
C ILE A 210 3.14 6.02 5.18
N GLY A 211 2.30 5.53 4.25
CA GLY A 211 0.89 5.31 4.54
C GLY A 211 0.11 4.66 3.40
N GLY A 212 -1.21 4.61 3.56
CA GLY A 212 -2.14 4.13 2.55
C GLY A 212 -2.81 2.81 2.91
N VAL A 213 -4.06 2.70 2.47
CA VAL A 213 -4.94 1.55 2.70
C VAL A 213 -4.40 0.25 2.12
N ASN A 214 -3.51 0.31 1.14
CA ASN A 214 -2.90 -0.85 0.51
C ASN A 214 -1.42 -1.02 0.87
N ARG A 215 -0.89 -0.29 1.87
CA ARG A 215 0.49 -0.48 2.34
C ARG A 215 0.62 -1.78 3.13
N ALA A 216 1.31 -2.77 2.57
CA ALA A 216 1.36 -4.11 3.11
C ALA A 216 2.32 -4.30 4.29
N CYS A 217 3.57 -3.81 4.22
CA CYS A 217 4.51 -4.05 5.31
C CYS A 217 4.33 -3.08 6.47
N ALA A 218 4.57 -3.58 7.68
CA ALA A 218 4.74 -2.73 8.84
C ALA A 218 6.02 -1.90 8.71
N GLN A 219 5.98 -0.70 9.27
CA GLN A 219 7.10 0.24 9.28
C GLN A 219 7.66 0.41 10.69
N ALA A 220 8.13 -0.69 11.30
CA ALA A 220 8.58 -0.68 12.69
C ALA A 220 9.71 0.34 12.96
N GLY A 221 10.62 0.51 12.00
CA GLY A 221 11.76 1.43 12.12
C GLY A 221 11.49 2.85 11.61
N LEU A 222 10.36 3.12 10.94
CA LEU A 222 10.10 4.42 10.31
C LEU A 222 9.51 5.40 11.32
N THR A 223 10.39 6.14 11.99
CA THR A 223 10.03 7.17 12.96
C THR A 223 10.60 8.52 12.52
N SER A 224 10.11 9.62 13.12
CA SER A 224 10.72 10.94 12.90
C SER A 224 12.18 11.00 13.32
N GLU A 225 12.55 10.29 14.39
CA GLU A 225 13.94 10.18 14.81
C GLU A 225 14.79 9.42 13.77
N TRP A 226 14.25 8.35 13.19
CA TRP A 226 14.92 7.64 12.11
C TRP A 226 15.12 8.54 10.89
N VAL A 227 14.05 9.22 10.43
CA VAL A 227 14.10 10.12 9.27
C VAL A 227 15.13 11.22 9.47
N ARG A 228 15.12 11.88 10.65
CA ARG A 228 16.10 12.92 10.98
C ARG A 228 17.52 12.40 11.02
N THR A 229 17.76 11.23 11.63
CA THR A 229 19.09 10.60 11.67
C THR A 229 19.57 10.28 10.26
N GLN A 230 18.76 9.60 9.45
CA GLN A 230 19.17 9.22 8.09
C GLN A 230 19.40 10.45 7.20
N TYR A 231 18.59 11.51 7.35
CA TYR A 231 18.83 12.77 6.67
C TYR A 231 20.17 13.40 7.04
N ALA A 232 20.49 13.44 8.35
CA ALA A 232 21.76 13.97 8.85
C ALA A 232 22.96 13.14 8.39
N ASP A 233 22.80 11.82 8.29
CA ASP A 233 23.80 10.92 7.71
C ASP A 233 23.94 11.16 6.20
N GLY A 234 23.00 11.87 5.58
CA GLY A 234 23.02 12.38 4.21
C GLY A 234 22.22 11.54 3.22
N TRP A 235 21.24 10.78 3.70
CA TRP A 235 20.23 10.12 2.87
C TRP A 235 19.18 11.14 2.40
N ARG A 236 18.51 10.81 1.30
CA ARG A 236 17.32 11.50 0.78
C ARG A 236 16.17 10.51 0.68
N PHE A 237 14.96 11.01 0.62
CA PHE A 237 13.76 10.19 0.68
C PHE A 237 12.84 10.46 -0.52
N PHE A 238 12.15 9.42 -0.98
CA PHE A 238 10.98 9.58 -1.85
C PHE A 238 9.80 8.86 -1.17
N PRO A 239 8.98 9.61 -0.41
CA PRO A 239 7.87 9.05 0.36
C PRO A 239 6.76 8.49 -0.54
N LEU A 240 6.47 7.20 -0.39
CA LEU A 240 5.46 6.47 -1.16
C LEU A 240 4.19 6.28 -0.31
N TYR A 241 3.03 6.58 -0.89
CA TYR A 241 1.71 6.39 -0.28
C TYR A 241 0.90 5.40 -1.12
N VAL A 242 0.60 4.23 -0.55
CA VAL A 242 -0.07 3.13 -1.25
C VAL A 242 -1.58 3.22 -1.06
N GLY A 243 -2.19 4.18 -1.77
CA GLY A 243 -3.62 4.49 -1.71
C GLY A 243 -4.51 3.44 -2.40
N PRO A 244 -5.83 3.73 -2.54
CA PRO A 244 -6.72 2.93 -3.36
C PRO A 244 -6.19 2.77 -4.79
N GLN A 245 -6.32 1.56 -5.33
CA GLN A 245 -5.70 1.17 -6.61
C GLN A 245 -6.67 1.29 -7.78
N PRO A 246 -6.20 1.41 -9.04
CA PRO A 246 -7.09 1.51 -10.21
C PRO A 246 -8.18 0.43 -10.26
N ALA A 247 -7.82 -0.79 -9.89
CA ALA A 247 -8.71 -1.93 -9.71
C ALA A 247 -8.16 -2.86 -8.61
N SER A 248 -8.99 -3.72 -8.04
CA SER A 248 -8.54 -4.69 -7.02
C SER A 248 -7.48 -5.67 -7.55
N GLY A 249 -7.47 -5.94 -8.85
CA GLY A 249 -6.49 -6.78 -9.54
C GLY A 249 -5.39 -6.01 -10.29
N ALA A 250 -5.22 -4.71 -10.04
CA ALA A 250 -4.17 -3.91 -10.68
C ALA A 250 -2.77 -4.41 -10.27
N GLY A 251 -1.86 -4.62 -11.22
CA GLY A 251 -0.47 -5.00 -10.98
C GLY A 251 -0.28 -6.08 -9.90
N SER A 252 0.43 -5.70 -8.83
CA SER A 252 0.75 -6.58 -7.70
C SER A 252 -0.42 -6.92 -6.77
N CYS A 253 -1.62 -6.35 -6.98
CA CYS A 253 -2.73 -6.42 -6.04
C CYS A 253 -3.44 -7.78 -5.93
N GLN A 254 -3.33 -8.66 -6.93
CA GLN A 254 -3.89 -10.03 -6.90
C GLN A 254 -5.37 -10.13 -6.44
N ASN A 255 -6.22 -9.15 -6.79
CA ASN A 255 -7.63 -9.02 -6.37
C ASN A 255 -7.85 -8.73 -4.88
N ARG A 256 -6.85 -8.22 -4.16
CA ARG A 256 -6.87 -7.96 -2.71
C ARG A 256 -6.80 -6.49 -2.34
N CYS A 257 -6.49 -5.61 -3.29
CA CYS A 257 -6.39 -4.19 -3.01
C CYS A 257 -7.77 -3.54 -2.93
N VAL A 258 -7.89 -2.57 -2.02
CA VAL A 258 -8.96 -1.59 -2.07
C VAL A 258 -8.80 -0.77 -3.35
N SER A 259 -9.86 -0.70 -4.16
CA SER A 259 -9.86 0.03 -5.43
C SER A 259 -10.46 1.43 -5.31
N ILE A 260 -10.09 2.31 -6.25
CA ILE A 260 -10.74 3.61 -6.44
C ILE A 260 -12.19 3.36 -6.89
N THR A 261 -13.14 3.93 -6.17
CA THR A 261 -14.58 3.86 -6.44
C THR A 261 -15.22 5.23 -6.53
N ASP A 262 -14.69 6.20 -5.79
CA ASP A 262 -15.16 7.58 -5.73
C ASP A 262 -13.96 8.54 -5.81
N PRO A 263 -13.54 8.92 -7.02
CA PRO A 263 -12.19 9.38 -7.28
C PRO A 263 -11.83 10.67 -6.53
N GLU A 264 -12.68 11.70 -6.59
CA GLU A 264 -12.35 13.01 -6.01
C GLU A 264 -12.29 12.98 -4.48
N PRO A 265 -13.30 12.48 -3.74
CA PRO A 265 -13.21 12.36 -2.28
C PRO A 265 -12.07 11.46 -1.83
N GLN A 266 -11.84 10.33 -2.51
CA GLN A 266 -10.74 9.42 -2.17
C GLN A 266 -9.37 10.04 -2.43
N GLY A 267 -9.22 10.84 -3.49
CA GLY A 267 -7.98 11.54 -3.81
C GLY A 267 -7.62 12.57 -2.74
N ARG A 268 -8.61 13.38 -2.34
CA ARG A 268 -8.42 14.38 -1.26
C ARG A 268 -8.13 13.72 0.09
N ALA A 269 -8.89 12.68 0.46
CA ALA A 269 -8.67 11.95 1.71
C ALA A 269 -7.30 11.26 1.76
N ALA A 270 -6.85 10.70 0.64
CA ALA A 270 -5.51 10.12 0.53
C ALA A 270 -4.42 11.19 0.74
N ALA A 271 -4.55 12.36 0.12
CA ALA A 271 -3.59 13.46 0.29
C ALA A 271 -3.53 13.96 1.75
N GLU A 272 -4.68 14.06 2.42
CA GLU A 272 -4.77 14.42 3.83
C GLU A 272 -4.08 13.40 4.75
N ASP A 273 -4.33 12.10 4.53
CA ASP A 273 -3.64 11.03 5.29
C ASP A 273 -2.13 11.08 4.99
N ALA A 274 -1.72 11.16 3.73
CA ALA A 274 -0.31 11.24 3.36
C ALA A 274 0.42 12.42 4.03
N VAL A 275 -0.21 13.61 4.08
CA VAL A 275 0.33 14.78 4.78
C VAL A 275 0.39 14.56 6.29
N ALA A 276 -0.61 13.90 6.88
CA ALA A 276 -0.60 13.54 8.30
C ALA A 276 0.58 12.59 8.63
N GLN A 277 0.77 11.55 7.83
CA GLN A 277 1.88 10.59 7.99
C GLN A 277 3.23 11.28 7.76
N ALA A 278 3.35 12.12 6.73
CA ALA A 278 4.57 12.87 6.43
C ALA A 278 4.95 13.82 7.59
N ALA A 279 3.98 14.58 8.09
CA ALA A 279 4.18 15.49 9.21
C ALA A 279 4.58 14.75 10.51
N ALA A 280 3.98 13.59 10.77
CA ALA A 280 4.35 12.75 11.92
C ALA A 280 5.80 12.23 11.82
N LEU A 281 6.32 12.08 10.61
CA LEU A 281 7.72 11.72 10.33
C LEU A 281 8.67 12.92 10.27
N GLY A 282 8.15 14.15 10.40
CA GLY A 282 8.95 15.38 10.32
C GLY A 282 9.29 15.81 8.88
N LEU A 283 8.65 15.25 7.86
CA LEU A 283 8.78 15.75 6.48
C LEU A 283 7.98 17.04 6.35
N GLU A 284 8.65 18.17 6.16
CA GLU A 284 7.98 19.47 6.12
C GLU A 284 7.28 19.77 4.80
N LYS A 285 6.47 20.84 4.81
CA LYS A 285 5.85 21.41 3.60
C LYS A 285 6.89 21.68 2.51
N GLY A 286 6.51 21.46 1.26
CA GLY A 286 7.40 21.49 0.10
C GLY A 286 8.06 20.14 -0.20
N SER A 287 7.97 19.15 0.70
CA SER A 287 8.35 17.77 0.39
C SER A 287 7.45 17.18 -0.70
N VAL A 288 8.00 16.33 -1.55
CA VAL A 288 7.24 15.57 -2.57
C VAL A 288 6.67 14.30 -1.94
N LEU A 289 5.36 14.05 -2.10
CA LEU A 289 4.68 12.82 -1.67
C LEU A 289 4.13 12.07 -2.89
N TYR A 290 4.50 10.81 -3.05
CA TYR A 290 4.18 10.02 -4.25
C TYR A 290 2.97 9.12 -4.00
N ASN A 291 1.91 9.29 -4.80
CA ASN A 291 0.82 8.33 -4.83
C ASN A 291 1.24 7.11 -5.66
N ASP A 292 1.16 5.92 -5.08
CA ASP A 292 1.52 4.65 -5.73
C ASP A 292 0.31 4.04 -6.44
N LEU A 293 0.35 4.02 -7.79
CA LEU A 293 -0.65 3.41 -8.64
C LEU A 293 -0.04 2.26 -9.46
N GLU A 294 -0.45 1.05 -9.09
CA GLU A 294 -0.05 -0.19 -9.75
C GLU A 294 -0.52 -0.26 -11.20
N GLN A 295 0.10 -1.16 -11.98
CA GLN A 295 -0.22 -1.33 -13.40
C GLN A 295 -1.72 -1.61 -13.62
N TYR A 296 -2.31 -0.93 -14.60
CA TYR A 296 -3.71 -1.13 -14.98
C TYR A 296 -3.90 -1.05 -16.49
N THR A 297 -4.95 -1.70 -16.99
CA THR A 297 -5.36 -1.59 -18.39
C THR A 297 -6.00 -0.22 -18.61
N ARG A 298 -5.37 0.60 -19.45
CA ARG A 298 -5.83 1.94 -19.80
C ARG A 298 -7.15 1.89 -20.58
N GLY A 299 -7.89 2.99 -20.53
CA GLY A 299 -9.04 3.28 -21.38
C GLY A 299 -10.36 3.46 -20.63
N GLY A 300 -11.31 4.09 -21.33
CA GLY A 300 -12.69 4.25 -20.88
C GLY A 300 -12.83 4.88 -19.49
N ALA A 301 -13.79 4.37 -18.73
CA ALA A 301 -14.11 4.88 -17.40
C ALA A 301 -12.98 4.68 -16.37
N LEU A 302 -12.09 3.68 -16.57
CA LEU A 302 -11.00 3.41 -15.64
C LEU A 302 -9.94 4.51 -15.69
N THR A 303 -9.49 4.91 -16.88
CA THR A 303 -8.56 6.05 -17.03
C THR A 303 -9.18 7.34 -16.46
N THR A 304 -10.45 7.62 -16.75
CA THR A 304 -11.12 8.80 -16.17
C THR A 304 -11.13 8.77 -14.64
N ARG A 305 -11.40 7.61 -14.04
CA ARG A 305 -11.41 7.44 -12.59
C ARG A 305 -10.02 7.64 -11.98
N VAL A 306 -8.99 7.03 -12.57
CA VAL A 306 -7.60 7.16 -12.10
C VAL A 306 -7.13 8.61 -12.18
N LEU A 307 -7.37 9.29 -13.31
CA LEU A 307 -6.96 10.68 -13.49
C LEU A 307 -7.74 11.64 -12.59
N GLY A 308 -9.04 11.41 -12.36
CA GLY A 308 -9.83 12.19 -11.40
C GLY A 308 -9.32 12.04 -9.96
N TYR A 309 -8.97 10.81 -9.56
CA TYR A 309 -8.40 10.53 -8.25
C TYR A 309 -7.04 11.20 -8.06
N LEU A 310 -6.13 11.04 -9.03
CA LEU A 310 -4.78 11.60 -8.96
C LEU A 310 -4.76 13.13 -9.09
N GLY A 311 -5.71 13.70 -9.86
CA GLY A 311 -5.91 15.15 -9.93
C GLY A 311 -6.32 15.72 -8.57
N ALA A 312 -7.34 15.13 -7.93
CA ALA A 312 -7.80 15.54 -6.61
C ALA A 312 -6.73 15.36 -5.51
N TRP A 313 -5.92 14.30 -5.59
CA TRP A 313 -4.72 14.11 -4.77
C TRP A 313 -3.74 15.28 -4.93
N THR A 314 -3.43 15.64 -6.18
CA THR A 314 -2.45 16.68 -6.50
C THR A 314 -2.91 18.04 -6.01
N GLU A 315 -4.14 18.44 -6.31
CA GLU A 315 -4.74 19.70 -5.88
C GLU A 315 -4.75 19.79 -4.34
N ARG A 316 -5.12 18.71 -3.66
CA ARG A 316 -5.15 18.70 -2.20
C ARG A 316 -3.76 18.79 -1.58
N LEU A 317 -2.75 18.16 -2.15
CA LEU A 317 -1.36 18.32 -1.67
C LEU A 317 -0.90 19.77 -1.82
N HIS A 318 -1.19 20.42 -2.95
CA HIS A 318 -0.86 21.83 -3.16
C HIS A 318 -1.54 22.74 -2.13
N GLU A 319 -2.84 22.55 -1.87
CA GLU A 319 -3.58 23.26 -0.82
C GLU A 319 -2.96 23.07 0.57
N LEU A 320 -2.39 21.90 0.85
CA LEU A 320 -1.74 21.56 2.12
C LEU A 320 -0.27 22.01 2.18
N GLY A 321 0.27 22.56 1.08
CA GLY A 321 1.64 23.07 0.97
C GLY A 321 2.69 22.00 0.69
N TYR A 322 2.32 20.86 0.11
CA TYR A 322 3.22 19.79 -0.33
C TYR A 322 3.26 19.70 -1.85
N ARG A 323 4.29 19.04 -2.39
CA ARG A 323 4.40 18.74 -3.81
C ARG A 323 3.83 17.36 -4.11
N SER A 324 3.16 17.22 -5.24
CA SER A 324 2.56 15.97 -5.70
C SER A 324 3.55 15.15 -6.52
N GLY A 325 3.75 13.91 -6.14
CA GLY A 325 4.38 12.87 -6.95
C GLY A 325 3.37 11.81 -7.36
N ALA A 326 3.61 11.12 -8.46
CA ALA A 326 2.87 9.92 -8.83
C ALA A 326 3.82 8.81 -9.27
N TYR A 327 3.63 7.61 -8.73
CA TYR A 327 4.24 6.40 -9.23
C TYR A 327 3.31 5.65 -10.17
N GLY A 328 3.85 5.15 -11.30
CA GLY A 328 3.12 4.25 -12.18
C GLY A 328 3.89 3.80 -13.42
N GLY A 329 3.37 2.80 -14.13
CA GLY A 329 4.08 2.16 -15.24
C GLY A 329 4.09 2.96 -16.55
N VAL A 330 5.14 2.76 -17.36
CA VAL A 330 5.23 3.30 -18.74
C VAL A 330 4.18 2.74 -19.71
N SER A 331 3.49 1.67 -19.33
CA SER A 331 2.39 1.05 -20.07
C SER A 331 1.00 1.40 -19.53
N SER A 332 0.90 2.14 -18.42
CA SER A 332 -0.36 2.51 -17.76
C SER A 332 -0.44 4.02 -17.49
N LEU A 333 -0.01 4.47 -16.32
CA LEU A 333 -0.21 5.84 -15.84
C LEU A 333 0.51 6.88 -16.70
N VAL A 334 1.76 6.61 -17.09
CA VAL A 334 2.59 7.57 -17.83
C VAL A 334 1.91 8.02 -19.13
N PRO A 335 1.53 7.13 -20.06
CA PRO A 335 0.85 7.58 -21.28
C PRO A 335 -0.56 8.16 -21.02
N ASP A 336 -1.14 8.04 -19.82
CA ASP A 336 -2.50 8.53 -19.50
C ASP A 336 -2.36 10.00 -19.09
N LEU A 337 -1.36 10.31 -18.27
CA LEU A 337 -0.96 11.67 -17.97
C LEU A 337 -0.50 12.42 -19.23
N VAL A 338 0.40 11.83 -20.03
CA VAL A 338 0.90 12.45 -21.28
C VAL A 338 -0.23 12.72 -22.27
N GLY A 339 -1.19 11.80 -22.39
CA GLY A 339 -2.32 11.93 -23.31
C GLY A 339 -3.44 12.87 -22.84
N ASN A 340 -3.42 13.33 -21.59
CA ASN A 340 -4.51 14.09 -20.98
C ASN A 340 -4.05 15.38 -20.28
N THR A 341 -2.93 15.98 -20.67
CA THR A 341 -2.39 17.20 -20.04
C THR A 341 -3.32 18.40 -20.07
N ALA A 342 -4.24 18.47 -21.04
CA ALA A 342 -5.26 19.52 -21.12
C ALA A 342 -6.49 19.27 -20.22
N LYS A 343 -6.61 18.09 -19.60
CA LYS A 343 -7.81 17.63 -18.88
C LYS A 343 -7.52 17.16 -17.45
N ALA A 344 -6.28 16.83 -17.12
CA ALA A 344 -5.89 16.31 -15.83
C ALA A 344 -4.88 17.25 -15.16
N THR A 345 -5.06 17.49 -13.87
CA THR A 345 -4.04 18.11 -13.03
C THR A 345 -2.87 17.13 -12.90
N LEU A 346 -1.70 17.51 -13.43
CA LEU A 346 -0.51 16.66 -13.44
C LEU A 346 0.23 16.74 -12.10
N PRO A 347 0.84 15.64 -11.63
CA PRO A 347 1.75 15.69 -10.49
C PRO A 347 2.99 16.53 -10.82
N ASP A 348 3.64 17.10 -9.81
CA ASP A 348 4.88 17.86 -9.94
C ASP A 348 6.08 16.97 -10.29
N VAL A 349 6.04 15.69 -9.91
CA VAL A 349 7.11 14.71 -10.13
C VAL A 349 6.53 13.38 -10.59
N ILE A 350 7.13 12.76 -11.61
CA ILE A 350 6.76 11.42 -12.09
C ILE A 350 7.80 10.38 -11.66
N HIS A 351 7.35 9.34 -10.97
CA HIS A 351 8.13 8.13 -10.66
C HIS A 351 7.65 7.00 -11.57
N PHE A 352 8.34 6.76 -12.68
CA PHE A 352 7.87 5.79 -13.66
C PHE A 352 8.55 4.43 -13.49
N ALA A 353 7.78 3.36 -13.65
CA ALA A 353 8.31 2.00 -13.67
C ALA A 353 8.52 1.50 -15.10
N HIS A 354 9.75 1.08 -15.40
CA HIS A 354 10.10 0.26 -16.56
C HIS A 354 11.37 -0.54 -16.26
N TRP A 355 11.28 -1.85 -16.05
CA TRP A 355 12.46 -2.63 -15.66
C TRP A 355 13.35 -3.02 -16.83
N ASN A 356 13.95 -2.01 -17.46
CA ASN A 356 14.89 -2.17 -18.58
C ASN A 356 16.36 -2.28 -18.12
N GLY A 357 16.65 -2.13 -16.82
CA GLY A 357 18.00 -2.16 -16.27
C GLY A 357 18.80 -0.88 -16.46
N GLU A 358 18.22 0.17 -17.05
CA GLU A 358 18.92 1.40 -17.39
C GLU A 358 18.69 2.49 -16.34
N ALA A 359 19.75 2.86 -15.62
CA ALA A 359 19.71 3.92 -14.61
C ALA A 359 19.73 5.32 -15.25
N THR A 360 18.68 5.66 -15.99
CA THR A 360 18.41 6.98 -16.60
C THR A 360 16.98 7.43 -16.28
N THR A 361 16.74 8.74 -16.23
CA THR A 361 15.40 9.33 -16.07
C THR A 361 14.75 9.74 -17.39
N ASP A 362 15.44 9.53 -18.52
CA ASP A 362 14.87 9.72 -19.86
C ASP A 362 14.20 8.45 -20.35
N HIS A 363 13.03 8.60 -20.98
CA HIS A 363 12.28 7.48 -21.51
C HIS A 363 11.43 7.89 -22.73
N PRO A 364 11.35 7.10 -23.81
CA PRO A 364 10.58 7.47 -25.02
C PRO A 364 9.09 7.76 -24.77
N SER A 365 8.47 7.10 -23.78
CA SER A 365 7.08 7.37 -23.37
C SER A 365 6.88 8.67 -22.60
N LEU A 366 7.96 9.34 -22.19
CA LEU A 366 7.96 10.62 -21.49
C LEU A 366 8.51 11.70 -22.43
N PRO A 367 7.66 12.60 -22.96
CA PRO A 367 8.14 13.70 -23.79
C PRO A 367 9.25 14.49 -23.09
N ALA A 368 10.30 14.87 -23.83
CA ALA A 368 11.46 15.56 -23.28
C ALA A 368 11.12 16.88 -22.58
N THR A 369 9.97 17.48 -22.90
CA THR A 369 9.47 18.74 -22.30
C THR A 369 8.63 18.53 -21.03
N MET A 370 8.17 17.31 -20.75
CA MET A 370 7.34 17.02 -19.57
C MET A 370 8.20 16.53 -18.41
N TRP A 371 7.97 17.08 -17.21
CA TRP A 371 8.80 16.80 -16.04
C TRP A 371 10.31 16.98 -16.31
N ALA A 372 10.66 17.94 -17.16
CA ALA A 372 12.02 18.13 -17.65
C ALA A 372 12.92 18.86 -16.64
N ASP A 373 12.33 19.57 -15.67
CA ASP A 373 13.06 20.40 -14.72
C ASP A 373 13.36 19.64 -13.42
N ARG A 374 14.05 18.50 -13.55
CA ARG A 374 14.38 17.61 -12.43
C ARG A 374 13.11 17.18 -11.68
N GLN A 375 12.24 16.50 -12.41
CA GLN A 375 10.94 16.04 -11.91
C GLN A 375 10.70 14.57 -12.24
N ARG A 376 11.76 13.75 -12.29
CA ARG A 376 11.66 12.35 -12.70
C ARG A 376 12.38 11.40 -11.74
N ILE A 377 11.74 10.27 -11.48
CA ILE A 377 12.35 9.07 -10.91
C ILE A 377 12.04 7.92 -11.85
N HIS A 378 13.02 7.04 -12.07
CA HIS A 378 12.84 5.82 -12.84
C HIS A 378 13.13 4.61 -11.96
N GLN A 379 12.12 3.78 -11.70
CA GLN A 379 12.31 2.45 -11.15
C GLN A 379 12.72 1.51 -12.28
N TYR A 380 14.03 1.29 -12.43
CA TYR A 380 14.63 0.63 -13.59
C TYR A 380 14.87 -0.88 -13.38
N ALA A 381 14.67 -1.39 -12.16
CA ALA A 381 14.72 -2.82 -11.86
C ALA A 381 13.93 -3.15 -10.59
N GLY A 382 13.07 -4.17 -10.65
CA GLY A 382 12.37 -4.70 -9.47
C GLY A 382 13.01 -5.95 -8.87
N ASP A 383 12.66 -6.24 -7.60
CA ASP A 383 12.91 -7.49 -6.86
C ASP A 383 14.38 -7.95 -6.87
N ARG A 384 15.30 -7.05 -6.57
CA ARG A 384 16.75 -7.31 -6.52
C ARG A 384 17.22 -7.52 -5.10
N THR A 385 17.72 -8.72 -4.81
CA THR A 385 18.44 -9.00 -3.56
C THR A 385 19.89 -8.55 -3.69
N GLU A 386 20.29 -7.60 -2.86
CA GLU A 386 21.65 -7.05 -2.85
C GLU A 386 22.25 -7.06 -1.46
N THR A 387 23.57 -7.13 -1.39
CA THR A 387 24.33 -7.15 -0.13
C THR A 387 25.40 -6.07 -0.14
N TYR A 388 25.34 -5.16 0.83
CA TYR A 388 26.37 -4.15 1.07
C TYR A 388 26.73 -4.10 2.55
N GLY A 389 28.02 -4.03 2.86
CA GLY A 389 28.51 -4.01 4.24
C GLY A 389 28.03 -5.20 5.08
N GLY A 390 27.83 -6.38 4.46
CA GLY A 390 27.34 -7.59 5.11
C GLY A 390 25.83 -7.58 5.46
N VAL A 391 25.06 -6.63 4.92
CA VAL A 391 23.61 -6.56 5.10
C VAL A 391 22.91 -6.80 3.76
N THR A 392 22.06 -7.82 3.71
CA THR A 392 21.26 -8.18 2.53
C THR A 392 19.87 -7.57 2.62
N ILE A 393 19.40 -6.94 1.56
CA ILE A 393 18.05 -6.36 1.45
C ILE A 393 17.50 -6.68 0.06
N ASN A 394 16.21 -7.03 -0.04
CA ASN A 394 15.50 -7.10 -1.29
C ASN A 394 14.93 -5.71 -1.63
N ILE A 395 15.32 -5.18 -2.78
CA ILE A 395 15.06 -3.80 -3.18
C ILE A 395 14.53 -3.70 -4.60
N ASP A 396 13.81 -2.62 -4.89
CA ASP A 396 13.70 -2.09 -6.24
C ASP A 396 14.76 -1.00 -6.43
N ARG A 397 15.33 -0.87 -7.64
CA ARG A 397 16.38 0.12 -7.94
C ARG A 397 15.80 1.32 -8.66
N ASP A 398 16.20 2.50 -8.19
CA ASP A 398 15.74 3.78 -8.73
C ASP A 398 16.87 4.68 -9.19
N GLN A 399 16.61 5.44 -10.24
CA GLN A 399 17.41 6.58 -10.65
C GLN A 399 16.58 7.85 -10.48
N LEU A 400 17.07 8.79 -9.69
CA LEU A 400 16.38 10.04 -9.37
C LEU A 400 17.04 11.21 -10.11
N ASP A 401 16.20 12.14 -10.55
CA ASP A 401 16.53 13.52 -10.88
C ASP A 401 15.38 14.41 -10.39
N VAL A 402 15.43 14.77 -9.11
CA VAL A 402 14.38 15.53 -8.41
C VAL A 402 14.97 16.79 -7.77
N GLY A 403 14.50 17.96 -8.22
CA GLY A 403 14.85 19.27 -7.66
C GLY A 403 13.93 19.69 -6.52
N THR A 404 14.22 20.84 -5.89
CA THR A 404 13.41 21.42 -4.81
C THR A 404 12.11 22.07 -5.30
N GLY A 405 11.94 22.26 -6.61
CA GLY A 405 10.85 23.03 -7.21
C GLY A 405 11.16 24.53 -7.11
N THR A 406 11.59 25.13 -8.22
CA THR A 406 11.86 26.57 -8.35
C THR A 406 11.35 27.06 -9.68
#